data_AF-A0A2T7P5G2-F1
#
_entry.id   AF-A0A2T7P5G2-F1
#
_cell.length_a   1.000
_cell.length_b   1.000
_cell.length_c   1.000
_cell.angle_alpha   90.00
_cell.angle_beta   90.00
_cell.angle_gamma   90.00
#
_symmetry.space_group_name_H-M   'P 1'
#
loop_
_entity.id
_entity.type
_entity.pdbx_description
1 polymer ?
#
loop_
_entity_poly.entity_id
_entity_poly.type
_entity_poly.pdbx_seq_one_letter_code
_entity_poly.pdbx_strand_id
1 'polypeptide(L)'
;MGHVPLLADASFAQFSQEIGLASLGASDEDVARLATCYFFSVEFGLCKQDGQLRAYGAGLLSSVGELKHALAKESEKHLFEPLLTCKQECLITTFQDVYFYTDSFEEAKEKMRQFAATIRRPFAVRYNPYTQRVEVLDSTRRIATVVSELRGDLCIVSEALRRVQLLETFLKS
;
A
#
# COMPACT_ATOMS: atom_id res chain seq x y z
N MET A 1 -13.07 -15.46 7.05
CA MET A 1 -13.25 -14.13 6.41
C MET A 1 -11.99 -13.33 6.69
N GLY A 2 -11.27 -12.85 5.67
CA GLY A 2 -9.95 -12.19 5.85
C GLY A 2 -9.79 -10.91 5.04
N HIS A 3 -9.80 -11.01 3.70
CA HIS A 3 -9.48 -9.85 2.83
C HIS A 3 -10.55 -8.76 2.77
N VAL A 4 -11.82 -9.14 2.64
CA VAL A 4 -12.91 -8.20 2.30
C VAL A 4 -13.04 -7.03 3.29
N PRO A 5 -12.97 -7.23 4.61
CA PRO A 5 -13.09 -6.13 5.56
C PRO A 5 -12.04 -5.03 5.39
N LEU A 6 -10.79 -5.40 5.07
CA LEU A 6 -9.70 -4.43 4.92
C LEU A 6 -9.73 -3.70 3.59
N LEU A 7 -10.29 -4.29 2.54
CA LEU A 7 -10.49 -3.59 1.28
C LEU A 7 -11.55 -2.47 1.37
N ALA A 8 -12.30 -2.39 2.48
CA ALA A 8 -13.16 -1.25 2.79
C ALA A 8 -12.38 -0.05 3.36
N ASP A 9 -11.13 -0.24 3.80
CA ASP A 9 -10.24 0.85 4.21
C ASP A 9 -9.51 1.43 2.98
N ALA A 10 -9.61 2.75 2.80
CA ALA A 10 -9.07 3.41 1.61
C ALA A 10 -7.54 3.34 1.53
N SER A 11 -6.85 3.48 2.65
CA SER A 11 -5.38 3.43 2.70
C SER A 11 -4.87 2.02 2.40
N PHE A 12 -5.54 0.99 2.93
CA PHE A 12 -5.23 -0.40 2.65
C PHE A 12 -5.54 -0.80 1.19
N ALA A 13 -6.66 -0.32 0.64
CA ALA A 13 -7.01 -0.57 -0.76
C ALA A 13 -5.97 0.06 -1.70
N GLN A 14 -5.52 1.28 -1.41
CA GLN A 14 -4.43 1.93 -2.15
C GLN A 14 -3.12 1.17 -2.01
N PHE A 15 -2.74 0.76 -0.79
CA PHE A 15 -1.55 -0.07 -0.56
C PHE A 15 -1.59 -1.34 -1.43
N SER A 16 -2.70 -2.06 -1.42
CA SER A 16 -2.90 -3.27 -2.24
C SER A 16 -2.79 -2.97 -3.73
N GLN A 17 -3.32 -1.83 -4.18
CA GLN A 17 -3.21 -1.37 -5.56
C GLN A 17 -1.77 -1.03 -5.96
N GLU A 18 -0.96 -0.41 -5.08
CA GLU A 18 0.45 -0.09 -5.37
C GLU A 18 1.25 -1.36 -5.70
N ILE A 19 1.03 -2.45 -4.95
CA ILE A 19 1.67 -3.75 -5.23
C ILE A 19 1.29 -4.25 -6.63
N GLY A 20 -0.01 -4.21 -6.95
CA GLY A 20 -0.52 -4.63 -8.24
C GLY A 20 -0.03 -3.79 -9.41
N LEU A 21 0.10 -2.47 -9.25
CA LEU A 21 0.64 -1.58 -10.28
C LEU A 21 2.15 -1.74 -10.45
N ALA A 22 2.87 -2.07 -9.38
CA ALA A 22 4.31 -2.31 -9.42
C ALA A 22 4.67 -3.58 -10.21
N SER A 23 3.81 -4.61 -10.21
CA SER A 23 4.05 -5.87 -10.93
C SER A 23 3.87 -5.77 -12.44
N LEU A 24 3.17 -4.74 -12.93
CA LEU A 24 2.92 -4.57 -14.36
C LEU A 24 4.21 -4.24 -15.11
N GLY A 25 4.60 -5.16 -15.99
CA GLY A 25 5.83 -5.06 -16.78
C GLY A 25 7.12 -5.32 -15.99
N ALA A 26 7.02 -5.85 -14.77
CA ALA A 26 8.16 -6.26 -13.97
C ALA A 26 8.72 -7.63 -14.42
N SER A 27 9.96 -7.92 -14.05
CA SER A 27 10.57 -9.24 -14.27
C SER A 27 9.94 -10.30 -13.35
N ASP A 28 10.06 -11.58 -13.68
CA ASP A 28 9.57 -12.66 -12.80
C ASP A 28 10.22 -12.62 -11.41
N GLU A 29 11.50 -12.22 -11.34
CA GLU A 29 12.22 -12.01 -10.08
C GLU A 29 11.58 -10.89 -9.25
N ASP A 30 11.28 -9.75 -9.86
CA ASP A 30 10.65 -8.63 -9.17
C ASP A 30 9.19 -8.93 -8.80
N VAL A 31 8.46 -9.69 -9.62
CA VAL A 31 7.12 -10.18 -9.30
C VAL A 31 7.17 -11.12 -8.09
N ALA A 32 8.14 -12.03 -8.01
CA ALA A 32 8.32 -12.90 -6.85
C ALA A 32 8.62 -12.06 -5.59
N ARG A 33 9.50 -11.05 -5.69
CA ARG A 33 9.80 -10.13 -4.58
C ARG A 33 8.56 -9.35 -4.11
N LEU A 34 7.74 -8.86 -5.05
CA LEU A 34 6.46 -8.20 -4.75
C LEU A 34 5.46 -9.17 -4.11
N ALA A 35 5.39 -10.42 -4.57
CA ALA A 35 4.54 -11.45 -4.01
C ALA A 35 4.94 -11.77 -2.56
N THR A 36 6.24 -11.82 -2.25
CA THR A 36 6.72 -11.97 -0.87
C THR A 36 6.33 -10.77 0.00
N CYS A 37 6.45 -9.54 -0.51
CA CYS A 37 5.95 -8.36 0.21
C CYS A 37 4.44 -8.43 0.45
N TYR A 38 3.65 -8.86 -0.54
CA TYR A 38 2.21 -9.08 -0.40
C TYR A 38 1.91 -10.13 0.68
N PHE A 39 2.63 -11.24 0.68
CA PHE A 39 2.47 -12.32 1.65
C PHE A 39 2.71 -11.84 3.08
N PHE A 40 3.83 -11.17 3.32
CA PHE A 40 4.17 -10.66 4.66
C PHE A 40 3.45 -9.37 5.07
N SER A 41 2.55 -8.86 4.22
CA SER A 41 1.69 -7.72 4.53
C SER A 41 0.22 -8.11 4.46
N VAL A 42 -0.35 -8.25 3.27
CA VAL A 42 -1.77 -8.53 3.06
C VAL A 42 -2.20 -9.88 3.63
N GLU A 43 -1.35 -10.91 3.61
CA GLU A 43 -1.70 -12.24 4.15
C GLU A 43 -1.34 -12.40 5.63
N PHE A 44 -0.13 -11.99 6.03
CA PHE A 44 0.42 -12.24 7.38
C PHE A 44 0.94 -10.99 8.10
N GLY A 45 0.50 -9.81 7.68
CA GLY A 45 0.94 -8.54 8.26
C GLY A 45 0.27 -8.19 9.60
N LEU A 46 1.03 -7.46 10.41
CA LEU A 46 0.60 -6.87 11.67
C LEU A 46 0.62 -5.34 11.56
N CYS A 47 -0.16 -4.64 12.35
CA CYS A 47 -0.10 -3.19 12.46
C CYS A 47 0.02 -2.77 13.92
N LYS A 48 0.58 -1.58 14.14
CA LYS A 48 0.60 -0.94 15.44
C LYS A 48 -0.56 0.04 15.53
N GLN A 49 -1.46 -0.17 16.49
CA GLN A 49 -2.59 0.70 16.74
C GLN A 49 -2.65 1.01 18.24
N ASP A 50 -2.64 2.30 18.59
CA ASP A 50 -2.63 2.77 19.99
C ASP A 50 -1.50 2.16 20.83
N GLY A 51 -0.33 1.98 20.22
CA GLY A 51 0.85 1.38 20.85
C GLY A 51 0.79 -0.15 20.99
N GLN A 52 -0.28 -0.80 20.55
CA GLN A 52 -0.46 -2.25 20.60
C GLN A 52 -0.34 -2.88 19.22
N LEU A 53 0.23 -4.08 19.15
CA LEU A 53 0.24 -4.87 17.92
C LEU A 53 -1.12 -5.53 17.70
N ARG A 54 -1.62 -5.41 16.48
CA ARG A 54 -2.85 -6.03 15.99
C ARG A 54 -2.59 -6.73 14.68
N ALA A 55 -3.36 -7.78 14.40
CA ALA A 55 -3.31 -8.45 13.11
C ALA A 55 -4.23 -7.78 12.11
N TYR A 56 -3.76 -7.65 10.87
CA TYR A 56 -4.60 -7.29 9.74
C TYR A 56 -4.48 -8.32 8.60
N GLY A 57 -3.38 -9.08 8.54
CA GLY A 57 -3.20 -10.11 7.51
C GLY A 57 -4.40 -11.06 7.38
N ALA A 58 -4.89 -11.26 6.16
CA ALA A 58 -6.07 -12.07 5.91
C ALA A 58 -5.90 -13.54 6.32
N GLY A 59 -4.69 -14.09 6.16
CA GLY A 59 -4.29 -15.41 6.67
C GLY A 59 -4.42 -15.48 8.19
N LEU A 60 -3.92 -14.46 8.90
CA LEU A 60 -4.06 -14.37 10.36
C LEU A 60 -5.53 -14.25 10.78
N LEU A 61 -6.30 -13.37 10.12
CA LEU A 61 -7.71 -13.16 10.46
C LEU A 61 -8.61 -14.37 10.16
N SER A 62 -8.13 -15.29 9.31
CA SER A 62 -8.84 -16.54 8.99
C SER A 62 -8.35 -17.75 9.78
N SER A 63 -7.21 -17.66 10.48
CA SER A 63 -6.60 -18.74 11.26
C SER A 63 -6.44 -18.36 12.73
N VAL A 64 -7.31 -18.87 13.60
CA VAL A 64 -7.27 -18.57 15.05
C VAL A 64 -5.96 -19.04 15.69
N GLY A 65 -5.39 -20.17 15.23
CA GLY A 65 -4.14 -20.70 15.76
C GLY A 65 -2.96 -19.80 15.44
N GLU A 66 -2.85 -19.41 14.16
CA GLU A 66 -1.75 -18.56 13.70
C GLU A 66 -1.88 -17.12 14.19
N LEU A 67 -3.11 -16.59 14.32
CA LEU A 67 -3.36 -15.29 14.95
C LEU A 67 -2.81 -15.23 16.38
N LYS A 68 -3.05 -16.26 17.19
CA LYS A 68 -2.53 -16.33 18.55
C LYS A 68 -1.01 -16.41 18.56
N HIS A 69 -0.42 -17.17 17.63
CA HIS A 69 1.02 -17.30 17.51
C HIS A 69 1.69 -15.99 17.07
N ALA A 70 1.13 -15.30 16.06
CA ALA A 70 1.62 -14.03 15.56
C ALA A 70 1.54 -12.90 16.60
N LEU A 71 0.63 -12.96 17.57
CA LEU A 71 0.52 -11.98 18.65
C LEU A 71 1.21 -12.40 19.96
N ALA A 72 1.73 -13.63 20.03
CA ALA A 72 2.47 -14.14 21.18
C ALA A 72 3.78 -13.35 21.38
N LYS A 73 4.34 -13.34 22.59
CA LYS A 73 5.59 -12.60 22.86
C LYS A 73 6.80 -13.29 22.22
N GLU A 74 6.70 -14.59 22.03
CA GLU A 74 7.76 -15.47 21.56
C GLU A 74 7.97 -15.40 20.03
N SER A 75 6.98 -14.91 19.27
CA SER A 75 7.12 -14.77 17.82
C SER A 75 8.01 -13.58 17.44
N GLU A 76 8.86 -13.78 16.44
CA GLU A 76 9.75 -12.75 15.93
C GLU A 76 8.99 -11.73 15.07
N LYS A 77 9.20 -10.44 15.34
CA LYS A 77 8.46 -9.35 14.70
C LYS A 77 9.38 -8.21 14.31
N HIS A 78 9.38 -7.86 13.04
CA HIS A 78 10.19 -6.77 12.51
C HIS A 78 9.34 -5.68 11.90
N LEU A 79 9.91 -4.49 11.77
CA LEU A 79 9.27 -3.43 11.00
C LEU A 79 9.20 -3.86 9.52
N PHE A 80 8.07 -3.61 8.88
CA PHE A 80 7.90 -3.86 7.47
C PHE A 80 8.82 -2.94 6.67
N GLU A 81 9.78 -3.55 5.97
CA GLU A 81 10.75 -2.89 5.10
C GLU A 81 10.82 -3.68 3.80
N PRO A 82 10.17 -3.24 2.71
CA PRO A 82 10.01 -4.06 1.50
C PRO A 82 11.31 -4.65 0.94
N LEU A 83 12.42 -3.91 1.02
CA LEU A 83 13.74 -4.37 0.56
C LEU A 83 14.32 -5.54 1.38
N LEU A 84 13.91 -5.66 2.64
CA LEU A 84 14.27 -6.77 3.52
C LEU A 84 13.20 -7.87 3.45
N THR A 85 11.94 -7.50 3.58
CA THR A 85 10.80 -8.42 3.57
C THR A 85 10.72 -9.23 2.29
N CYS A 86 11.04 -8.68 1.11
CA CYS A 86 11.01 -9.43 -0.15
C CYS A 86 12.00 -10.61 -0.22
N LYS A 87 12.92 -10.74 0.72
CA LYS A 87 13.90 -11.83 0.80
C LYS A 87 13.49 -12.92 1.80
N GLN A 88 12.43 -12.69 2.57
CA GLN A 88 11.95 -13.63 3.58
C GLN A 88 11.31 -14.85 2.92
N GLU A 89 11.59 -16.04 3.45
CA GLU A 89 10.95 -17.28 3.01
C GLU A 89 9.49 -17.35 3.49
N CYS A 90 8.56 -17.60 2.56
CA CYS A 90 7.15 -17.79 2.85
C CYS A 90 6.86 -19.25 3.22
N LEU A 91 6.42 -19.51 4.45
CA LEU A 91 6.07 -20.87 4.89
C LEU A 91 4.60 -21.16 4.57
N ILE A 92 4.33 -22.23 3.83
CA ILE A 92 2.95 -22.56 3.39
C ILE A 92 2.30 -23.61 4.31
N THR A 93 3.09 -24.49 4.92
CA THR A 93 2.62 -25.66 5.67
C THR A 93 2.69 -25.49 7.19
N THR A 94 3.44 -24.51 7.67
CA THR A 94 3.66 -24.20 9.08
C THR A 94 3.38 -22.74 9.36
N PHE A 95 3.30 -22.36 10.64
CA PHE A 95 3.23 -20.95 11.01
C PHE A 95 4.49 -20.21 10.57
N GLN A 96 4.36 -18.92 10.27
CA GLN A 96 5.51 -18.10 9.92
C GLN A 96 6.46 -17.96 11.10
N ASP A 97 7.76 -18.07 10.84
CA ASP A 97 8.81 -17.82 11.83
C ASP A 97 8.90 -16.34 12.21
N VAL A 98 8.63 -15.47 11.23
CA VAL A 98 8.78 -14.02 11.33
C VAL A 98 7.52 -13.33 10.81
N TYR A 99 7.08 -12.31 11.55
CA TYR A 99 5.98 -11.41 11.13
C TYR A 99 6.52 -9.99 10.93
N PHE A 100 5.87 -9.24 10.05
CA PHE A 100 6.23 -7.84 9.81
C PHE A 100 5.08 -6.95 10.25
N TYR A 101 5.42 -5.84 10.92
CA TYR A 101 4.44 -4.85 11.34
C TYR A 101 4.67 -3.47 10.73
N THR A 102 3.58 -2.73 10.53
CA THR A 102 3.58 -1.34 10.05
C THR A 102 3.02 -0.42 11.12
N ASP A 103 3.50 0.82 11.23
CA ASP A 103 2.89 1.79 12.15
C ASP A 103 1.61 2.40 11.55
N SER A 104 1.53 2.48 10.21
CA SER A 104 0.30 2.84 9.49
C SER A 104 0.27 2.28 8.07
N PHE A 105 -0.92 2.15 7.49
CA PHE A 105 -1.05 1.78 6.07
C PHE A 105 -0.52 2.84 5.11
N GLU A 106 -0.56 4.12 5.52
CA GLU A 106 0.05 5.21 4.74
C GLU A 106 1.57 5.06 4.65
N GLU A 107 2.23 4.73 5.76
CA GLU A 107 3.67 4.42 5.77
C GLU A 107 3.98 3.19 4.91
N ALA A 108 3.20 2.11 5.06
CA ALA A 108 3.37 0.88 4.27
C ALA A 108 3.25 1.15 2.76
N LYS A 109 2.28 1.98 2.36
CA LYS A 109 2.07 2.45 0.99
C LYS A 109 3.28 3.21 0.48
N GLU A 110 3.79 4.17 1.25
CA GLU A 110 4.94 4.96 0.84
C GLU A 110 6.21 4.11 0.70
N LYS A 111 6.46 3.19 1.63
CA LYS A 111 7.54 2.21 1.53
C LYS A 111 7.42 1.33 0.28
N MET A 112 6.21 0.88 -0.06
CA MET A 112 5.98 0.12 -1.29
C MET A 112 6.19 0.95 -2.56
N ARG A 113 5.87 2.25 -2.57
CA ARG A 113 6.18 3.14 -3.69
C ARG A 113 7.69 3.29 -3.89
N GLN A 114 8.43 3.48 -2.80
CA GLN A 114 9.90 3.54 -2.85
C GLN A 114 10.50 2.22 -3.34
N PHE A 115 9.95 1.09 -2.90
CA PHE A 115 10.34 -0.23 -3.40
C PHE A 115 10.03 -0.40 -4.88
N ALA A 116 8.84 -0.02 -5.33
CA ALA A 116 8.43 -0.09 -6.73
C ALA A 116 9.31 0.78 -7.63
N ALA A 117 9.86 1.89 -7.12
CA ALA A 117 10.83 2.71 -7.85
C ALA A 117 12.17 2.00 -8.11
N THR A 118 12.49 0.94 -7.35
CA THR A 118 13.70 0.12 -7.57
C THR A 118 13.52 -0.94 -8.67
N ILE A 119 12.29 -1.24 -9.05
CA ILE A 119 11.95 -2.23 -10.08
C ILE A 119 12.27 -1.65 -11.45
N ARG A 120 13.08 -2.37 -12.23
CA ARG A 120 13.49 -1.91 -13.56
C ARG A 120 12.39 -2.20 -14.57
N ARG A 121 11.77 -1.14 -15.09
CA ARG A 121 10.83 -1.21 -16.21
C ARG A 121 10.98 -0.01 -17.14
N PRO A 122 10.70 -0.16 -18.45
CA PRO A 122 10.94 0.90 -19.43
C PRO A 122 9.87 2.01 -19.41
N PHE A 123 8.83 1.90 -18.60
CA PHE A 123 7.73 2.84 -18.51
C PHE A 123 7.16 2.93 -17.09
N ALA A 124 6.50 4.03 -16.78
CA ALA A 124 5.64 4.15 -15.60
C ALA A 124 4.19 3.83 -15.97
N VAL A 125 3.39 3.45 -14.97
CA VAL A 125 1.96 3.18 -15.13
C VAL A 125 1.14 4.04 -14.17
N ARG A 126 -0.07 4.39 -14.58
CA ARG A 126 -1.08 5.07 -13.75
C ARG A 126 -2.41 4.34 -13.90
N TYR A 127 -3.15 4.18 -12.81
CA TYR A 127 -4.53 3.75 -12.89
C TYR A 127 -5.46 4.94 -13.14
N ASN A 128 -6.31 4.85 -14.16
CA ASN A 128 -7.37 5.81 -14.40
C ASN A 128 -8.69 5.27 -13.84
N PRO A 129 -9.22 5.85 -12.74
CA PRO A 129 -10.44 5.36 -12.10
C PRO A 129 -11.71 5.60 -12.91
N TYR A 130 -11.72 6.58 -13.82
CA TYR A 130 -12.90 6.90 -14.65
C TYR A 130 -13.10 5.88 -15.77
N THR A 131 -12.00 5.39 -16.35
CA THR A 131 -12.04 4.40 -17.43
C THR A 131 -11.76 2.98 -16.95
N GLN A 132 -11.36 2.83 -15.67
CA GLN A 132 -10.92 1.58 -15.06
C GLN A 132 -9.80 0.90 -15.85
N ARG A 133 -8.85 1.70 -16.38
CA ARG A 133 -7.73 1.23 -17.20
C ARG A 133 -6.39 1.61 -16.61
N VAL A 134 -5.39 0.82 -16.94
CA VAL A 134 -3.98 1.18 -16.70
C VAL A 134 -3.46 1.95 -17.90
N GLU A 135 -2.98 3.15 -17.66
CA GLU A 135 -2.34 4.03 -18.63
C GLU A 135 -0.83 3.90 -18.53
N VAL A 136 -0.18 3.64 -19.67
CA VAL A 136 1.28 3.60 -19.76
C VAL A 136 1.79 5.00 -20.06
N LEU A 137 2.66 5.51 -19.18
CA LEU A 137 3.30 6.82 -19.28
C LEU A 137 4.66 6.67 -19.99
N ASP A 138 4.61 6.50 -21.31
CA ASP A 138 5.76 6.22 -22.20
C ASP A 138 6.16 7.41 -23.10
N SER A 139 5.41 8.51 -23.07
CA SER A 139 5.58 9.63 -23.98
C SER A 139 5.29 10.97 -23.31
N THR A 140 6.02 12.01 -23.74
CA THR A 140 5.86 13.38 -23.23
C THR A 140 4.43 13.89 -23.39
N ARG A 141 3.76 13.52 -24.49
CA ARG A 141 2.35 13.87 -24.73
C ARG A 141 1.42 13.29 -23.67
N ARG A 142 1.53 11.99 -23.35
CA ARG A 142 0.69 11.34 -22.32
C ARG A 142 0.97 11.94 -20.94
N ILE A 143 2.25 12.13 -20.61
CA ILE A 143 2.67 12.77 -19.35
C ILE A 143 2.09 14.19 -19.25
N ALA A 144 2.15 14.99 -20.32
CA ALA A 144 1.59 16.33 -20.35
C ALA A 144 0.07 16.34 -20.15
N THR A 145 -0.66 15.37 -20.69
CA THR A 145 -2.11 15.22 -20.43
C THR A 145 -2.37 15.01 -18.93
N VAL A 146 -1.64 14.09 -18.28
CA VAL A 146 -1.78 13.84 -16.84
C VAL A 146 -1.45 15.08 -16.02
N VAL A 147 -0.37 15.80 -16.35
CA VAL A 147 0.00 17.05 -15.67
C VAL A 147 -1.10 18.11 -15.83
N SER A 148 -1.72 18.20 -17.02
CA SER A 148 -2.83 19.13 -17.26
C SER A 148 -4.07 18.76 -16.43
N GLU A 149 -4.39 17.48 -16.29
CA GLU A 149 -5.48 17.00 -15.42
C GLU A 149 -5.23 17.37 -13.96
N LEU A 150 -4.03 17.04 -13.44
CA LEU A 150 -3.65 17.36 -12.06
C LEU A 150 -3.65 18.86 -11.77
N ARG A 151 -3.27 19.69 -12.76
CA ARG A 151 -3.35 21.15 -12.64
C ARG A 151 -4.80 21.62 -12.51
N GLY A 152 -5.74 20.96 -13.19
CA GLY A 152 -7.18 21.20 -13.03
C GLY A 152 -7.65 20.91 -11.60
N ASP A 153 -7.29 19.74 -11.06
CA ASP A 153 -7.62 19.35 -9.69
C ASP A 153 -7.04 20.33 -8.65
N LEU A 154 -5.77 20.73 -8.82
CA LEU A 154 -5.14 21.73 -7.96
C LEU A 154 -5.85 23.09 -8.00
N CYS A 155 -6.41 23.49 -9.14
CA CYS A 155 -7.19 24.72 -9.26
C CYS A 155 -8.48 24.64 -8.42
N ILE A 156 -9.18 23.50 -8.47
CA ILE A 156 -10.39 23.26 -7.67
C ILE A 156 -10.07 23.32 -6.18
N VAL A 157 -9.00 22.65 -5.74
CA VAL A 157 -8.55 22.67 -4.34
C VAL A 157 -8.18 24.08 -3.90
N SER A 158 -7.48 24.84 -4.74
CA SER A 158 -7.07 26.22 -4.45
C SER A 158 -8.27 27.16 -4.27
N GLU A 159 -9.29 27.04 -5.12
CA GLU A 159 -10.52 27.82 -5.00
C GLU A 159 -11.32 27.43 -3.76
N ALA A 160 -11.41 26.13 -3.44
CA ALA A 160 -12.06 25.67 -2.21
C ALA A 160 -11.38 26.24 -0.96
N LEU A 161 -10.04 26.21 -0.92
CA LEU A 161 -9.25 26.76 0.18
C LEU A 161 -9.52 28.25 0.38
N ARG A 162 -9.54 29.03 -0.72
CA ARG A 162 -9.85 30.46 -0.68
C ARG A 162 -11.24 30.75 -0.10
N ARG A 163 -12.25 29.97 -0.49
CA ARG A 163 -13.62 30.12 0.04
C ARG A 163 -13.71 29.84 1.53
N VAL A 164 -13.05 28.78 2.00
CA VAL A 164 -13.02 28.43 3.42
C VAL A 164 -12.32 29.53 4.23
N GLN A 165 -11.19 30.05 3.76
CA GLN A 165 -10.48 31.14 4.43
C GLN A 165 -11.32 32.41 4.55
N LEU A 166 -12.08 32.77 3.51
CA LEU A 166 -12.99 33.90 3.56
C LEU A 166 -14.07 33.70 4.64
N LEU A 167 -14.71 32.52 4.66
CA LEU A 167 -15.73 32.18 5.67
C LEU A 167 -15.17 32.22 7.10
N GLU A 168 -13.97 31.68 7.33
CA GLU A 168 -13.31 31.75 8.64
C GLU A 168 -13.00 33.18 9.07
N THR A 169 -12.70 34.07 8.12
CA THR A 169 -12.46 35.49 8.40
C THR A 169 -13.74 36.21 8.77
N PHE A 170 -14.86 35.93 8.08
CA PHE A 170 -16.19 36.48 8.39
C PHE A 170 -16.76 35.97 9.72
N LEU A 171 -16.44 34.74 10.14
CA LEU A 171 -16.91 34.19 11.42
C LEU A 171 -16.09 34.69 12.63
N LYS A 172 -14.91 35.28 12.38
CA LYS A 172 -14.03 35.87 13.41
C LYS A 172 -14.23 37.39 13.58
N SER A 173 -15.03 38.03 12.72
CA SER A 173 -15.42 39.44 12.77
C SER A 173 -16.81 39.60 13.38
#